data_AF-J3HZN5-F1
#
_entry.id   AF-J3HZN5-F1
#
_cell.length_a   1.000
_cell.length_b   1.000
_cell.length_c   1.000
_cell.angle_alpha   90.00
_cell.angle_beta   90.00
_cell.angle_gamma   90.00
#
_symmetry.space_group_name_H-M   'P 1'
#
loop_
_entity.id
_entity.type
_entity.pdbx_description
1 polymer ?
#
loop_
_entity_poly.entity_id
_entity_poly.type
_entity_poly.pdbx_seq_one_letter_code
_entity_poly.pdbx_strand_id
1 'polypeptide(L)' 'MKITIANAEAALDEVQRDTDKLHSQELRKVIADYIETQREALKALRKKLH' A
#
# COMPACT_ATOMS: atom_id res chain seq x y z
N MET A 1 6.95 11.46 -14.66
CA MET A 1 7.60 11.06 -13.39
C MET A 1 7.87 9.56 -13.44
N LYS A 2 9.11 9.09 -13.22
CA LYS A 2 9.32 7.65 -12.98
C LYS A 2 8.87 7.35 -11.55
N ILE A 3 7.90 6.47 -11.38
CA ILE A 3 7.48 6.02 -10.04
C ILE A 3 8.58 5.10 -9.52
N THR A 4 9.25 5.51 -8.45
CA THR A 4 10.22 4.67 -7.73
C THR A 4 9.49 3.74 -6.76
N ILE A 5 10.15 2.68 -6.30
CA ILE A 5 9.60 1.82 -5.23
C ILE A 5 9.27 2.66 -3.99
N ALA A 6 10.13 3.60 -3.61
CA ALA A 6 9.89 4.50 -2.49
C ALA A 6 8.63 5.37 -2.67
N ASN A 7 8.37 5.86 -3.90
CA ASN A 7 7.14 6.61 -4.17
C ASN A 7 5.89 5.71 -4.05
N ALA A 8 5.98 4.45 -4.46
CA ALA A 8 4.88 3.50 -4.33
C ALA A 8 4.64 3.10 -2.86
N GLU A 9 5.69 2.91 -2.07
CA GLU A 9 5.60 2.68 -0.61
C GLU A 9 4.90 3.86 0.07
N ALA A 10 5.31 5.10 -0.24
CA ALA A 10 4.69 6.31 0.32
C ALA A 10 3.21 6.47 -0.07
N ALA A 11 2.85 6.12 -1.31
CA ALA A 11 1.46 6.15 -1.75
C ALA A 11 0.58 5.15 -0.98
N LEU A 12 1.10 3.95 -0.67
CA LEU A 12 0.37 2.99 0.17
C LEU A 12 0.16 3.50 1.60
N ASP A 13 1.14 4.23 2.15
CA ASP A 13 0.99 4.85 3.48
C ASP A 13 -0.06 5.97 3.49
N GLU A 14 -0.19 6.74 2.39
CA GLU A 14 -1.28 7.70 2.21
C GLU A 14 -2.65 7.02 2.16
N VAL A 15 -2.78 5.96 1.34
CA VAL A 15 -4.04 5.20 1.23
C VAL A 15 -4.41 4.57 2.56
N GLN A 16 -3.45 4.06 3.35
CA GLN A 16 -3.71 3.54 4.69
C GLN A 16 -4.30 4.63 5.61
N ARG A 17 -3.68 5.82 5.64
CA ARG A 17 -4.16 6.95 6.46
C ARG A 17 -5.58 7.38 6.09
N ASP A 18 -5.94 7.35 4.81
CA ASP A 18 -7.28 7.70 4.36
C ASP A 18 -8.29 6.58 4.65
N THR A 19 -7.85 5.33 4.54
CA THR A 19 -8.64 4.15 4.93
C THR A 19 -9.01 4.20 6.40
N ASP A 20 -8.07 4.57 7.27
CA ASP A 20 -8.29 4.65 8.72
C ASP A 20 -9.38 5.67 9.11
N LYS A 21 -9.66 6.65 8.24
CA LYS A 21 -10.71 7.68 8.42
C LYS A 21 -12.11 7.21 7.97
N LEU A 22 -12.22 6.13 7.20
CA LEU A 22 -13.51 5.65 6.66
C LEU A 22 -14.43 5.19 7.80
N HIS A 23 -15.73 5.45 7.76
CA HIS A 23 -16.62 4.97 8.84
C HIS A 23 -16.97 3.48 8.75
N SER A 24 -16.91 2.88 7.56
CA SER A 24 -17.24 1.48 7.34
C SER A 24 -16.08 0.55 7.72
N GLN A 25 -16.31 -0.35 8.68
CA GLN A 25 -15.33 -1.36 9.09
C GLN A 25 -15.06 -2.39 8.00
N GLU A 26 -16.09 -2.80 7.26
CA GLU A 26 -15.95 -3.77 6.15
C GLU A 26 -15.07 -3.19 5.04
N LEU A 27 -15.30 -1.93 4.68
CA LEU A 27 -14.50 -1.24 3.67
C LEU A 27 -13.05 -1.04 4.13
N ARG A 28 -12.84 -0.69 5.41
CA ARG A 28 -11.49 -0.61 6.00
C ARG A 28 -10.74 -1.94 5.85
N LYS A 29 -11.40 -3.05 6.17
CA LYS A 29 -10.79 -4.38 6.12
C LYS A 29 -10.37 -4.75 4.70
N VAL A 30 -11.27 -4.59 3.73
CA VAL A 30 -10.98 -4.91 2.31
C VAL A 30 -9.81 -4.07 1.79
N ILE A 31 -9.75 -2.78 2.11
CA ILE A 31 -8.66 -1.91 1.67
C ILE A 31 -7.35 -2.27 2.39
N ALA A 32 -7.39 -2.60 3.68
CA ALA A 32 -6.21 -3.03 4.42
C ALA A 32 -5.60 -4.32 3.84
N ASP A 33 -6.42 -5.32 3.53
CA ASP A 33 -5.98 -6.58 2.90
C ASP A 33 -5.33 -6.32 1.52
N TYR A 34 -5.87 -5.36 0.76
CA TYR A 34 -5.30 -4.93 -0.52
C TYR A 34 -3.96 -4.20 -0.35
N ILE A 35 -3.86 -3.29 0.62
CA ILE A 35 -2.60 -2.58 0.94
C ILE A 35 -1.50 -3.58 1.32
N GLU A 36 -1.82 -4.59 2.13
CA GLU A 36 -0.87 -5.63 2.53
C GLU A 36 -0.35 -6.42 1.32
N THR A 37 -1.26 -6.84 0.44
CA THR A 37 -0.91 -7.53 -0.81
C THR A 37 0.06 -6.69 -1.66
N GLN A 38 -0.18 -5.39 -1.77
CA GLN A 38 0.70 -4.49 -2.52
C GLN A 38 2.05 -4.26 -1.84
N ARG A 39 2.10 -4.17 -0.50
CA ARG A 39 3.36 -4.08 0.25
C ARG A 39 4.26 -5.29 0.02
N GLU A 40 3.70 -6.50 0.04
CA GLU A 40 4.47 -7.71 -0.25
C GLU A 40 4.94 -7.77 -1.71
N ALA A 41 4.13 -7.31 -2.67
CA ALA A 41 4.55 -7.19 -4.06
C ALA A 41 5.73 -6.20 -4.23
N LEU A 42 5.67 -5.04 -3.58
CA LEU A 42 6.75 -4.04 -3.60
C LEU A 42 8.03 -4.58 -2.94
N LYS A 43 7.91 -5.29 -1.83
CA LYS A 43 9.04 -5.94 -1.14
C LYS A 43 9.69 -7.02 -2.01
N ALA A 44 8.89 -7.83 -2.70
CA ALA A 44 9.39 -8.83 -3.65
C ALA A 44 10.11 -8.16 -4.82
N LEU A 45 9.57 -7.07 -5.35
CA LEU A 45 10.21 -6.30 -6.43
C LEU A 45 11.53 -5.68 -5.95
N ARG A 46 11.56 -5.09 -4.75
CA ARG A 46 12.76 -4.53 -4.14
C ARG A 46 13.88 -5.56 -4.00
N LYS A 47 13.55 -6.79 -3.61
CA LYS A 47 14.50 -7.93 -3.55
C LYS A 47 15.03 -8.39 -4.90
N LYS A 48 14.30 -8.16 -6.01
CA LYS A 48 14.76 -8.51 -7.36
C LYS A 48 15.67 -7.44 -7.97
N LEU A 49 15.57 -6.21 -7.49
CA LEU A 49 16.34 -5.07 -7.99
C LEU A 49 17.62 -4.79 -7.17
N HIS A 50 17.76 -5.40 -6.01
CA HIS A 50 18.94 -5.41 -5.14
C HIS A 50 19.70 -6.72 -5.31
#